data_AF-A0A1B6IKH3-F1
#
_entry.id   AF-A0A1B6IKH3-F1
#
_cell.length_a   1.000
_cell.length_b   1.000
_cell.length_c   1.000
_cell.angle_alpha   90.00
_cell.angle_beta   90.00
_cell.angle_gamma   90.00
#
_symmetry.space_group_name_H-M   'P 1'
#
loop_
_entity.id
_entity.type
_entity.pdbx_description
1 polymer ?
#
loop_
_entity_poly.entity_id
_entity_poly.type
_entity_poly.pdbx_seq_one_letter_code
_entity_poly.pdbx_strand_id
1 'polypeptide(L)'
;VTSDRDTDSDTTEIPQPRQMTSEVSLYFPEKPLPEGEGRSISLWTLIRYNRPECVWLLLGLLGCSMTGSIMPVFAFFYGEVFATFTLQGQEMMEAAIFWSCMFLVLGVLAAASIWLEIVTMTLAVERLVMRLRVMAFHNILRQSVGWFDSARHSSGHLISRLARDAPLIKGAAGLRLGQMLSAMVTLVAAISIAFVFGWKLALVLLLIVPLITGGAYHQTLMMRRTQTQDSRLMDDANKIATECIQNITTVQALCAERRFLSLYANYLNVPFRNAMRQAVIYSVIYALSQAVIYIMYAGAFRFGAYLIEIGDMTPSDVYRLQGVLRISILCGQCGHIICVCPGLQQSQGGRAPDVLPHRS
;
A
#
# COMPACT_ATOMS: atom_id res chain seq x y z
N VAL A 1 58.14 -48.69 -21.05
CA VAL A 1 57.69 -50.10 -21.14
C VAL A 1 56.40 -50.19 -20.36
N THR A 2 55.29 -50.27 -21.11
CA THR A 2 53.96 -50.88 -20.82
C THR A 2 53.69 -51.32 -19.37
N SER A 3 52.52 -51.05 -18.78
CA SER A 3 51.23 -51.59 -19.21
C SER A 3 50.06 -50.91 -18.49
N ASP A 4 49.00 -50.67 -19.25
CA ASP A 4 47.65 -50.35 -18.81
C ASP A 4 47.07 -51.40 -17.84
N ARG A 5 46.16 -50.94 -16.96
CA ARG A 5 44.92 -51.66 -16.66
C ARG A 5 43.90 -50.74 -16.01
N ASP A 6 42.84 -50.52 -16.78
CA ASP A 6 41.58 -49.87 -16.43
C ASP A 6 40.96 -50.46 -15.16
N THR A 7 40.36 -49.60 -14.34
CA THR A 7 39.33 -50.00 -13.38
C THR A 7 38.16 -49.04 -13.51
N ASP A 8 37.11 -49.57 -14.14
CA ASP A 8 35.82 -48.95 -14.37
C ASP A 8 35.22 -48.41 -13.07
N SER A 9 34.71 -47.19 -13.14
CA SER A 9 33.91 -46.56 -12.09
C SER A 9 32.48 -47.03 -12.22
N ASP A 10 32.17 -48.08 -11.47
CA ASP A 10 30.86 -48.71 -11.39
C ASP A 10 29.82 -47.70 -10.88
N THR A 11 28.97 -47.23 -11.79
CA THR A 11 27.88 -46.30 -11.53
C THR A 11 26.75 -47.10 -10.90
N THR A 12 26.64 -47.07 -9.58
CA THR A 12 25.55 -47.73 -8.85
C THR A 12 24.28 -46.90 -9.06
N GLU A 13 23.51 -47.24 -10.11
CA GLU A 13 22.16 -46.72 -10.33
C GLU A 13 21.25 -47.12 -9.17
N ILE A 14 20.72 -46.12 -8.47
CA ILE A 14 19.69 -46.29 -7.44
C ILE A 14 18.36 -46.59 -8.15
N PRO A 15 17.69 -47.73 -7.91
CA PRO A 15 16.41 -48.02 -8.55
C PRO A 15 15.33 -47.08 -8.02
N GLN A 16 14.58 -46.45 -8.92
CA GLN A 16 13.36 -45.71 -8.56
C GLN A 16 12.30 -46.68 -8.03
N PRO A 17 11.61 -46.36 -6.91
CA PRO A 17 10.57 -47.23 -6.40
C PRO A 17 9.35 -47.23 -7.34
N ARG A 18 9.02 -48.43 -7.81
CA ARG A 18 7.85 -48.81 -8.60
C ARG A 18 6.57 -48.26 -7.94
N GLN A 19 5.79 -47.49 -8.69
CA GLN A 19 4.45 -47.06 -8.28
C GLN A 19 3.58 -48.30 -8.01
N MET A 20 3.28 -48.56 -6.75
CA MET A 20 2.30 -49.55 -6.35
C MET A 20 0.96 -48.84 -6.27
N THR A 21 0.14 -48.99 -7.32
CA THR A 21 -1.27 -48.62 -7.32
C THR A 21 -1.99 -49.46 -6.28
N SER A 22 -2.22 -48.88 -5.10
CA SER A 22 -3.20 -49.36 -4.14
C SER A 22 -4.30 -48.30 -4.03
N GLU A 23 -5.50 -48.71 -4.43
CA GLU A 23 -6.73 -47.96 -4.29
C GLU A 23 -7.05 -47.81 -2.80
N VAL A 24 -6.81 -46.63 -2.23
CA VAL A 24 -7.54 -46.14 -1.05
C VAL A 24 -7.92 -44.68 -1.32
N SER A 25 -9.07 -44.52 -1.96
CA SER A 25 -9.77 -43.24 -2.08
C SER A 25 -10.57 -43.00 -0.80
N LEU A 26 -10.24 -41.94 -0.04
CA LEU A 26 -11.18 -40.94 0.51
C LEU A 26 -10.51 -40.10 1.61
N TYR A 27 -9.68 -39.16 1.20
CA TYR A 27 -9.70 -37.82 1.79
C TYR A 27 -9.12 -36.88 0.74
N PHE A 28 -9.97 -36.24 -0.05
CA PHE A 28 -9.54 -35.12 -0.87
C PHE A 28 -9.19 -33.97 0.07
N PRO A 29 -7.93 -33.53 0.22
CA PRO A 29 -7.72 -32.17 0.66
C PRO A 29 -8.29 -31.31 -0.46
N GLU A 30 -9.42 -30.66 -0.18
CA GLU A 30 -10.11 -29.80 -1.13
C GLU A 30 -9.10 -28.73 -1.59
N LYS A 31 -8.51 -28.96 -2.77
CA LYS A 31 -7.69 -27.95 -3.45
C LYS A 31 -8.64 -26.76 -3.59
N PRO A 32 -8.30 -25.54 -3.12
CA PRO A 32 -9.17 -24.39 -3.33
C PRO A 32 -9.42 -24.30 -4.84
N LEU A 33 -10.67 -24.56 -5.23
CA LEU A 33 -11.07 -24.65 -6.63
C LEU A 33 -10.67 -23.35 -7.33
N PRO A 34 -10.12 -23.41 -8.56
CA PRO A 34 -9.75 -22.22 -9.30
C PRO A 34 -10.96 -21.30 -9.37
N GLU A 35 -10.71 -20.14 -8.80
CA GLU A 35 -11.70 -19.28 -8.18
C GLU A 35 -12.11 -18.31 -9.31
N GLY A 36 -13.31 -18.51 -9.89
CA GLY A 36 -13.71 -17.91 -11.18
C GLY A 36 -13.44 -16.40 -11.33
N GLU A 37 -13.18 -15.96 -12.56
CA GLU A 37 -12.88 -14.58 -12.96
C GLU A 37 -13.94 -13.60 -12.41
N GLY A 38 -13.61 -12.89 -11.34
CA GLY A 38 -14.47 -11.87 -10.75
C GLY A 38 -14.29 -10.52 -11.45
N ARG A 39 -15.39 -9.87 -11.83
CA ARG A 39 -15.41 -8.49 -12.33
C ARG A 39 -14.87 -7.52 -11.28
N SER A 40 -13.99 -6.62 -11.70
CA SER A 40 -13.50 -5.55 -10.84
C SER A 40 -14.61 -4.56 -10.50
N ILE A 41 -14.79 -4.28 -9.21
CA ILE A 41 -15.77 -3.28 -8.76
C ILE A 41 -15.17 -1.90 -8.97
N SER A 42 -15.82 -1.09 -9.81
CA SER A 42 -15.49 0.32 -9.95
C SER A 42 -15.80 1.07 -8.65
N LEU A 43 -14.89 1.96 -8.22
CA LEU A 43 -15.08 2.83 -7.05
C LEU A 43 -16.36 3.67 -7.14
N TRP A 44 -16.76 4.03 -8.36
CA TRP A 44 -18.02 4.73 -8.63
C TRP A 44 -19.26 3.92 -8.25
N THR A 45 -19.20 2.60 -8.42
CA THR A 45 -20.29 1.71 -8.03
C THR A 45 -20.43 1.65 -6.51
N LEU A 46 -19.32 1.62 -5.77
CA LEU A 46 -19.32 1.66 -4.30
C LEU A 46 -19.90 2.98 -3.76
N ILE A 47 -19.50 4.11 -4.32
CA ILE A 47 -20.05 5.43 -3.97
C ILE A 47 -21.56 5.49 -4.26
N ARG A 48 -22.00 4.88 -5.37
CA ARG A 48 -23.43 4.82 -5.72
C ARG A 48 -24.24 3.97 -4.74
N TYR A 49 -23.68 2.89 -4.18
CA TYR A 49 -24.34 2.14 -3.11
C TYR A 49 -24.46 2.93 -1.80
N ASN A 50 -23.60 3.94 -1.61
CA ASN A 50 -23.61 4.81 -0.44
C ASN A 50 -24.56 6.03 -0.53
N ARG A 51 -25.48 6.07 -1.52
CA ARG A 51 -26.50 7.12 -1.71
C ARG A 51 -27.25 7.56 -0.43
N PRO A 52 -27.69 6.68 0.49
CA PRO A 52 -28.44 7.15 1.68
C PRO A 52 -27.57 7.88 2.71
N GLU A 53 -26.24 7.78 2.62
CA GLU A 53 -25.31 8.38 3.58
C GLU A 53 -24.48 9.50 2.95
N CYS A 54 -24.98 10.08 1.86
CA CYS A 54 -24.31 11.18 1.16
C CYS A 54 -23.98 12.35 2.09
N VAL A 55 -24.78 12.61 3.13
CA VAL A 55 -24.50 13.69 4.10
C VAL A 55 -23.20 13.44 4.86
N TRP A 56 -22.97 12.21 5.35
CA TRP A 56 -21.76 11.84 6.07
C TRP A 56 -20.54 11.80 5.17
N LEU A 57 -20.72 11.35 3.92
CA LEU A 57 -19.69 11.43 2.90
C LEU A 57 -19.31 12.86 2.54
N LEU A 58 -20.28 13.78 2.42
CA LEU A 58 -20.03 15.19 2.13
C LEU A 58 -19.30 15.88 3.30
N LEU A 59 -19.70 15.59 4.54
CA LEU A 59 -18.99 16.04 5.74
C LEU A 59 -17.56 15.50 5.79
N GLY A 60 -17.36 14.22 5.43
CA GLY A 60 -16.03 13.65 5.30
C GLY A 60 -15.20 14.27 4.19
N LEU A 61 -15.82 14.59 3.05
CA LEU A 61 -15.17 15.29 1.94
C LEU A 61 -14.65 16.66 2.39
N LEU A 62 -15.47 17.42 3.11
CA LEU A 62 -15.09 18.71 3.69
C LEU A 62 -13.94 18.53 4.70
N GLY A 63 -14.02 17.53 5.57
CA GLY A 63 -12.95 17.18 6.51
C GLY A 63 -11.62 16.88 5.79
N CYS A 64 -11.65 16.02 4.76
CA CYS A 64 -10.47 15.71 3.95
C CYS A 64 -9.90 16.94 3.23
N SER A 65 -10.75 17.83 2.73
CA SER A 65 -10.31 19.08 2.10
C SER A 65 -9.61 19.99 3.11
N MET A 66 -10.19 20.16 4.30
CA MET A 66 -9.56 20.93 5.38
C MET A 66 -8.23 20.32 5.78
N THR A 67 -8.18 19.00 6.01
CA THR A 67 -6.95 18.31 6.40
C THR A 67 -5.86 18.45 5.34
N GLY A 68 -6.20 18.30 4.06
CA GLY A 68 -5.25 18.43 2.96
C GLY A 68 -4.70 19.86 2.82
N SER A 69 -5.47 20.87 3.18
CA SER A 69 -5.02 22.27 3.15
C SER A 69 -4.13 22.67 4.34
N ILE A 70 -4.12 21.92 5.44
CA ILE A 70 -3.29 22.25 6.63
C ILE A 70 -1.81 22.32 6.27
N MET A 71 -1.30 21.34 5.51
CA MET A 71 0.13 21.25 5.20
C MET A 71 0.63 22.42 4.32
N PRO A 72 -0.05 22.79 3.21
CA PRO A 72 0.31 23.98 2.44
C PRO A 72 0.21 25.28 3.25
N VAL A 73 -0.81 25.43 4.10
CA VAL A 73 -0.95 26.60 5.00
C VAL A 73 0.19 26.65 6.02
N PHE A 74 0.59 25.49 6.56
CA PHE A 74 1.75 25.39 7.44
C PHE A 74 3.03 25.86 6.75
N ALA A 75 3.29 25.42 5.50
CA ALA A 75 4.45 25.87 4.73
C ALA A 75 4.44 27.38 4.46
N PHE A 76 3.27 27.96 4.24
CA PHE A 76 3.10 29.41 4.09
C PHE A 76 3.46 30.15 5.39
N PHE A 77 2.88 29.77 6.53
CA PHE A 77 3.19 30.36 7.84
C PHE A 77 4.67 30.20 8.21
N TYR A 78 5.25 29.05 7.86
CA TYR A 78 6.65 28.78 8.12
C TYR A 78 7.57 29.75 7.38
N GLY A 79 7.24 30.10 6.13
CA GLY A 79 7.97 31.13 5.39
C GLY A 79 7.80 32.54 5.94
N GLU A 80 6.63 32.86 6.47
CA GLU A 80 6.39 34.16 7.15
C GLU A 80 7.20 34.31 8.44
N VAL A 81 7.34 33.23 9.22
CA VAL A 81 8.23 33.24 10.39
C VAL A 81 9.66 33.56 9.98
N PHE A 82 10.17 33.00 8.88
CA PHE A 82 11.50 33.38 8.38
C PHE A 82 11.58 34.83 7.91
N ALA A 83 10.50 35.36 7.32
CA ALA A 83 10.44 36.79 6.98
C ALA A 83 10.55 37.66 8.24
N THR A 84 9.90 37.28 9.34
CA THR A 84 9.98 38.07 10.58
C THR A 84 11.38 38.16 11.17
N PHE A 85 12.22 37.13 11.00
CA PHE A 85 13.61 37.17 11.47
C PHE A 85 14.50 38.14 10.68
N THR A 86 14.04 38.66 9.54
CA THR A 86 14.75 39.73 8.81
C THR A 86 14.45 41.12 9.35
N LEU A 87 13.39 41.29 10.15
CA LEU A 87 13.02 42.54 10.81
C LEU A 87 13.85 42.76 12.08
N GLN A 88 13.99 44.00 12.54
CA GLN A 88 14.74 44.35 13.74
C GLN A 88 13.88 45.11 14.76
N GLY A 89 14.21 44.94 16.05
CA GLY A 89 13.60 45.71 17.14
C GLY A 89 12.22 45.21 17.56
N GLN A 90 11.32 46.15 17.85
CA GLN A 90 10.02 45.88 18.47
C GLN A 90 9.02 45.24 17.49
N GLU A 91 9.12 45.58 16.19
CA GLU A 91 8.30 45.00 15.12
C GLU A 91 8.52 43.49 14.95
N MET A 92 9.76 43.03 15.16
CA MET A 92 10.08 41.58 15.14
C MET A 92 9.32 40.85 16.24
N MET A 93 9.24 41.42 17.45
CA MET A 93 8.58 40.80 18.60
C MET A 93 7.07 40.69 18.40
N GLU A 94 6.44 41.77 17.92
CA GLU A 94 4.99 41.78 17.64
C GLU A 94 4.62 40.79 16.54
N ALA A 95 5.40 40.76 15.44
CA ALA A 95 5.17 39.83 14.35
C ALA A 95 5.41 38.37 14.79
N ALA A 96 6.46 38.10 15.58
CA ALA A 96 6.73 36.75 16.09
C ALA A 96 5.62 36.23 17.01
N ILE A 97 5.07 37.08 17.89
CA ILE A 97 3.93 36.73 18.75
C ILE A 97 2.69 36.44 17.89
N PHE A 98 2.41 37.28 16.90
CA PHE A 98 1.29 37.10 15.99
C PHE A 98 1.35 35.75 15.26
N TRP A 99 2.47 35.43 14.61
CA TRP A 99 2.63 34.16 13.90
C TRP A 99 2.64 32.95 14.83
N SER A 100 3.21 33.07 16.04
CA SER A 100 3.14 32.02 17.06
C SER A 100 1.72 31.71 17.48
N CYS A 101 0.88 32.74 17.69
CA CYS A 101 -0.55 32.56 17.94
C CYS A 101 -1.27 31.94 16.74
N MET A 102 -0.93 32.33 15.51
CA MET A 102 -1.49 31.71 14.30
C MET A 102 -1.14 30.23 14.16
N PHE A 103 0.07 29.81 14.55
CA PHE A 103 0.42 28.39 14.62
C PHE A 103 -0.42 27.62 15.64
N LEU A 104 -0.72 28.23 16.79
CA LEU A 104 -1.59 27.60 17.78
C LEU A 104 -3.02 27.44 17.26
N VAL A 105 -3.56 28.47 16.59
CA VAL A 105 -4.87 28.40 15.92
C VAL A 105 -4.88 27.31 14.83
N LEU A 106 -3.83 27.26 14.00
CA LEU A 106 -3.68 26.24 12.97
C LEU A 106 -3.62 24.83 13.58
N GLY A 107 -2.94 24.64 14.72
CA GLY A 107 -2.87 23.37 15.43
C GLY A 107 -4.23 22.90 15.95
N VAL A 108 -5.03 23.81 16.53
CA VAL A 108 -6.39 23.49 16.99
C VAL A 108 -7.31 23.15 15.80
N LEU A 109 -7.25 23.95 14.73
CA LEU A 109 -8.00 23.68 13.49
C LEU A 109 -7.57 22.36 12.85
N ALA A 110 -6.28 22.03 12.90
CA ALA A 110 -5.75 20.79 12.37
C ALA A 110 -6.28 19.58 13.15
N ALA A 111 -6.24 19.63 14.48
CA ALA A 111 -6.78 18.59 15.33
C ALA A 111 -8.29 18.39 15.09
N ALA A 112 -9.06 19.48 15.00
CA ALA A 112 -10.49 19.43 14.71
C ALA A 112 -10.79 18.86 13.32
N SER A 113 -10.02 19.24 12.30
CA SER A 113 -10.20 18.78 10.92
C SER A 113 -9.89 17.30 10.77
N ILE A 114 -8.77 16.83 11.35
CA ILE A 114 -8.38 15.42 11.35
C ILE A 114 -9.42 14.58 12.11
N TRP A 115 -9.88 15.08 13.26
CA TRP A 115 -10.94 14.40 14.02
C TRP A 115 -12.23 14.29 13.19
N LEU A 116 -12.66 15.38 12.56
CA LEU A 116 -13.85 15.40 11.71
C LEU A 116 -13.71 14.43 10.53
N GLU A 117 -12.58 14.47 9.82
CA GLU A 117 -12.27 13.58 8.70
C GLU A 117 -12.37 12.11 9.11
N ILE A 118 -11.64 11.70 10.15
CA ILE A 118 -11.55 10.30 10.56
C ILE A 118 -12.91 9.81 11.05
N VAL A 119 -13.61 10.58 11.89
CA VAL A 119 -14.90 10.17 12.46
C VAL A 119 -15.97 10.05 11.39
N THR A 120 -16.13 11.07 10.54
CA THR A 120 -17.20 11.08 9.51
C THR A 120 -16.97 10.03 8.43
N MET A 121 -15.73 9.85 7.96
CA MET A 121 -15.40 8.79 7.01
C MET A 121 -15.57 7.40 7.62
N THR A 122 -15.16 7.20 8.87
CA THR A 122 -15.33 5.89 9.53
C THR A 122 -16.80 5.55 9.73
N LEU A 123 -17.62 6.51 10.17
CA LEU A 123 -19.07 6.31 10.33
C LEU A 123 -19.76 5.98 9.02
N ALA A 124 -19.47 6.72 7.95
CA ALA A 124 -20.04 6.46 6.62
C ALA A 124 -19.66 5.07 6.09
N VAL A 125 -18.46 4.60 6.39
CA VAL A 125 -18.00 3.29 5.92
C VAL A 125 -18.58 2.17 6.76
N GLU A 126 -18.69 2.35 8.08
CA GLU A 126 -19.26 1.32 8.97
C GLU A 126 -20.72 1.03 8.65
N ARG A 127 -21.52 2.06 8.39
CA ARG A 127 -22.92 1.91 8.02
C ARG A 127 -23.06 1.32 6.60
N LEU A 128 -22.23 1.73 5.65
CA LEU A 128 -22.13 1.07 4.34
C LEU A 128 -21.83 -0.43 4.47
N VAL A 129 -20.85 -0.80 5.29
CA VAL A 129 -20.48 -2.21 5.52
C VAL A 129 -21.62 -2.98 6.20
N MET A 130 -22.30 -2.39 7.18
CA MET A 130 -23.48 -2.99 7.81
C MET A 130 -24.57 -3.26 6.77
N ARG A 131 -24.85 -2.30 5.90
CA ARG A 131 -25.87 -2.44 4.84
C ARG A 131 -25.50 -3.51 3.82
N LEU A 132 -24.24 -3.54 3.39
CA LEU A 132 -23.72 -4.56 2.49
C LEU A 132 -23.83 -5.96 3.10
N ARG A 133 -23.54 -6.11 4.41
CA ARG A 133 -23.71 -7.39 5.12
C ARG A 133 -25.16 -7.85 5.13
N VAL A 134 -26.10 -6.96 5.42
CA VAL A 134 -27.54 -7.28 5.42
C VAL A 134 -28.02 -7.65 4.03
N MET A 135 -27.65 -6.88 2.99
CA MET A 135 -28.01 -7.17 1.60
C MET A 135 -27.42 -8.49 1.11
N ALA A 136 -26.14 -8.74 1.39
CA ALA A 136 -25.49 -9.98 1.02
C ALA A 136 -26.14 -11.18 1.71
N PHE A 137 -26.41 -11.08 3.02
CA PHE A 137 -27.08 -12.14 3.76
C PHE A 137 -28.50 -12.40 3.26
N HIS A 138 -29.29 -11.33 3.01
CA HIS A 138 -30.62 -11.44 2.45
C HIS A 138 -30.64 -12.14 1.09
N ASN A 139 -29.69 -11.80 0.22
CA ASN A 139 -29.62 -12.39 -1.11
C ASN A 139 -29.07 -13.83 -1.10
N ILE A 140 -28.21 -14.19 -0.14
CA ILE A 140 -27.82 -15.59 0.09
C ILE A 140 -29.05 -16.41 0.44
N LEU A 141 -29.89 -15.95 1.38
CA LEU A 141 -31.11 -16.65 1.78
C LEU A 141 -32.17 -16.80 0.68
N ARG A 142 -32.12 -15.96 -0.36
CA ARG A 142 -33.03 -16.02 -1.52
C ARG A 142 -32.60 -17.00 -2.60
N GLN A 143 -31.40 -17.58 -2.50
CA GLN A 143 -30.93 -18.53 -3.50
C GLN A 143 -31.70 -19.86 -3.42
N SER A 144 -31.87 -20.51 -4.57
CA SER A 144 -32.50 -21.83 -4.65
C SER A 144 -31.69 -22.90 -3.91
N VAL A 145 -32.32 -23.97 -3.45
CA VAL A 145 -31.65 -25.08 -2.75
C VAL A 145 -30.51 -25.67 -3.60
N GLY A 146 -30.72 -25.82 -4.91
CA GLY A 146 -29.69 -26.30 -5.84
C GLY A 146 -28.45 -25.41 -5.98
N TRP A 147 -28.53 -24.13 -5.57
CA TRP A 147 -27.35 -23.26 -5.51
C TRP A 147 -26.43 -23.63 -4.35
N PHE A 148 -27.00 -24.06 -3.22
CA PHE A 148 -26.27 -24.50 -2.02
C PHE A 148 -25.68 -25.91 -2.17
N ASP A 149 -26.19 -26.72 -3.10
CA ASP A 149 -25.66 -28.07 -3.40
C ASP A 149 -24.27 -28.02 -4.06
N SER A 150 -23.87 -26.86 -4.60
CA SER A 150 -22.52 -26.64 -5.11
C SER A 150 -21.51 -26.56 -3.95
N ALA A 151 -20.43 -27.35 -3.99
CA ALA A 151 -19.34 -27.31 -3.00
C ALA A 151 -18.78 -25.89 -2.77
N ARG A 152 -18.78 -25.05 -3.82
CA ARG A 152 -18.37 -23.63 -3.78
C ARG A 152 -19.27 -22.74 -2.90
N HIS A 153 -20.53 -23.12 -2.70
CA HIS A 153 -21.53 -22.36 -1.96
C HIS A 153 -21.93 -23.05 -0.65
N SER A 154 -21.03 -23.87 -0.10
CA SER A 154 -21.21 -24.41 1.26
C SER A 154 -21.39 -23.28 2.28
N SER A 155 -22.24 -23.51 3.28
CA SER A 155 -22.56 -22.54 4.33
C SER A 155 -21.33 -22.00 5.05
N GLY A 156 -20.32 -22.86 5.30
CA GLY A 156 -19.04 -22.45 5.89
C GLY A 156 -18.24 -21.49 5.00
N HIS A 157 -18.19 -21.75 3.69
CA HIS A 157 -17.54 -20.86 2.73
C HIS A 157 -18.24 -19.51 2.62
N LEU A 158 -19.57 -19.49 2.61
CA LEU A 158 -20.36 -18.26 2.52
C LEU A 158 -20.22 -17.37 3.77
N ILE A 159 -20.25 -17.97 4.96
CA ILE A 159 -20.03 -17.25 6.22
C ILE A 159 -18.59 -16.69 6.27
N SER A 160 -17.59 -17.50 5.91
CA SER A 160 -16.20 -17.06 5.86
C SER A 160 -16.00 -15.90 4.88
N ARG A 161 -16.62 -15.98 3.69
CA ARG A 161 -16.58 -14.93 2.68
C ARG A 161 -17.23 -13.65 3.19
N LEU A 162 -18.41 -13.74 3.79
CA LEU A 162 -19.11 -12.57 4.34
C LEU A 162 -18.32 -11.90 5.48
N ALA A 163 -17.62 -12.68 6.29
CA ALA A 163 -16.76 -12.19 7.37
C ALA A 163 -15.47 -11.54 6.84
N ARG A 164 -14.89 -12.05 5.76
CA ARG A 164 -13.61 -11.59 5.18
C ARG A 164 -13.76 -10.39 4.24
N ASP A 165 -14.78 -10.39 3.38
CA ASP A 165 -14.93 -9.39 2.32
C ASP A 165 -15.38 -8.03 2.90
N ALA A 166 -16.19 -8.05 3.96
CA ALA A 166 -16.71 -6.82 4.59
C ALA A 166 -15.60 -5.92 5.20
N PRO A 167 -14.65 -6.43 6.01
CA PRO A 167 -13.50 -5.65 6.48
C PRO A 167 -12.59 -5.12 5.36
N LEU A 168 -12.43 -5.87 4.27
CA LEU A 168 -11.62 -5.44 3.13
C LEU A 168 -12.21 -4.18 2.47
N ILE A 169 -13.54 -4.16 2.28
CA ILE A 169 -14.25 -2.98 1.78
C ILE A 169 -14.12 -1.81 2.76
N LYS A 170 -14.19 -2.05 4.08
CA LYS A 170 -13.99 -1.01 5.10
C LYS A 170 -12.62 -0.33 4.97
N GLY A 171 -11.56 -1.13 4.85
CA GLY A 171 -10.21 -0.60 4.69
C GLY A 171 -9.99 0.15 3.36
N ALA A 172 -10.58 -0.35 2.27
CA ALA A 172 -10.42 0.22 0.94
C ALA A 172 -11.26 1.50 0.70
N ALA A 173 -12.51 1.55 1.19
CA ALA A 173 -13.43 2.65 0.93
C ALA A 173 -13.36 3.78 1.97
N GLY A 174 -12.87 3.52 3.19
CA GLY A 174 -12.84 4.52 4.25
C GLY A 174 -11.55 5.33 4.28
N LEU A 175 -10.63 4.90 5.14
CA LEU A 175 -9.39 5.62 5.42
C LEU A 175 -8.57 5.90 4.16
N ARG A 176 -8.54 4.94 3.24
CA ARG A 176 -7.75 5.00 2.01
C ARG A 176 -8.27 6.06 1.03
N LEU A 177 -9.58 6.11 0.80
CA LEU A 177 -10.18 7.11 -0.09
C LEU A 177 -10.07 8.52 0.50
N GLY A 178 -10.23 8.66 1.83
CA GLY A 178 -10.01 9.93 2.52
C GLY A 178 -8.58 10.44 2.34
N GLN A 179 -7.59 9.57 2.57
CA GLN A 179 -6.17 9.87 2.33
C GLN A 179 -5.88 10.23 0.87
N MET A 180 -6.50 9.55 -0.10
CA MET A 180 -6.36 9.87 -1.53
C MET A 180 -6.88 11.27 -1.85
N LEU A 181 -8.05 11.61 -1.31
CA LEU A 181 -8.67 12.91 -1.56
C LEU A 181 -7.87 14.04 -0.87
N SER A 182 -7.50 13.85 0.39
CA SER A 182 -6.68 14.79 1.14
C SER A 182 -5.33 15.03 0.44
N ALA A 183 -4.70 13.98 -0.09
CA ALA A 183 -3.51 14.07 -0.92
C ALA A 183 -3.72 14.90 -2.20
N MET A 184 -4.83 14.70 -2.93
CA MET A 184 -5.14 15.50 -4.12
C MET A 184 -5.37 16.97 -3.79
N VAL A 185 -6.09 17.27 -2.71
CA VAL A 185 -6.31 18.65 -2.25
C VAL A 185 -4.99 19.30 -1.84
N THR A 186 -4.14 18.55 -1.12
CA THR A 186 -2.80 19.00 -0.73
C THR A 186 -1.97 19.36 -1.95
N LEU A 187 -1.95 18.49 -2.97
CA LEU A 187 -1.17 18.70 -4.19
C LEU A 187 -1.65 19.93 -4.97
N VAL A 188 -2.96 20.09 -5.13
CA VAL A 188 -3.54 21.25 -5.83
C VAL A 188 -3.22 22.55 -5.07
N ALA A 189 -3.47 22.58 -3.76
CA ALA A 189 -3.19 23.76 -2.93
C ALA A 189 -1.69 24.10 -2.90
N ALA A 190 -0.83 23.09 -2.78
CA ALA A 190 0.63 23.24 -2.86
C ALA A 190 1.06 23.90 -4.19
N ILE A 191 0.60 23.37 -5.31
CA ILE A 191 0.92 23.91 -6.64
C ILE A 191 0.40 25.34 -6.79
N SER A 192 -0.84 25.61 -6.37
CA SER A 192 -1.42 26.95 -6.42
C SER A 192 -0.60 27.98 -5.63
N ILE A 193 -0.21 27.65 -4.39
CA ILE A 193 0.65 28.53 -3.58
C ILE A 193 2.01 28.74 -4.25
N ALA A 194 2.60 27.69 -4.82
CA ALA A 194 3.90 27.80 -5.49
C ALA A 194 3.88 28.77 -6.69
N PHE A 195 2.85 28.71 -7.52
CA PHE A 195 2.75 29.58 -8.70
C PHE A 195 2.53 31.05 -8.33
N VAL A 196 1.87 31.34 -7.21
CA VAL A 196 1.59 32.72 -6.77
C VAL A 196 2.86 33.42 -6.28
N PHE A 197 3.70 32.76 -5.48
CA PHE A 197 4.88 33.40 -4.89
C PHE A 197 6.12 33.40 -5.78
N GLY A 198 6.23 32.46 -6.73
CA GLY A 198 7.41 32.42 -7.59
C GLY A 198 7.32 31.41 -8.71
N TRP A 199 6.74 31.82 -9.83
CA TRP A 199 6.55 30.95 -10.99
C TRP A 199 7.86 30.39 -11.58
N LYS A 200 8.96 31.15 -11.54
CA LYS A 200 10.28 30.71 -12.07
C LYS A 200 10.84 29.52 -11.29
N LEU A 201 10.87 29.62 -9.95
CA LEU A 201 11.33 28.54 -9.08
C LEU A 201 10.31 27.39 -9.05
N ALA A 202 9.01 27.69 -9.04
CA ALA A 202 7.95 26.68 -9.07
C ALA A 202 8.02 25.78 -10.31
N LEU A 203 8.34 26.31 -11.50
CA LEU A 203 8.50 25.51 -12.73
C LEU A 203 9.64 24.49 -12.63
N VAL A 204 10.79 24.90 -12.08
CA VAL A 204 11.94 24.00 -11.87
C VAL A 204 11.55 22.89 -10.90
N LEU A 205 10.88 23.24 -9.81
CA LEU A 205 10.39 22.28 -8.82
C LEU A 205 9.34 21.32 -9.40
N LEU A 206 8.45 21.82 -10.25
CA LEU A 206 7.41 21.01 -10.90
C LEU A 206 7.99 20.00 -11.90
N LEU A 207 9.11 20.32 -12.55
CA LEU A 207 9.83 19.37 -13.42
C LEU A 207 10.50 18.23 -12.63
N ILE A 208 10.87 18.52 -11.38
CA ILE A 208 11.52 17.56 -10.48
C ILE A 208 10.51 16.55 -9.90
N VAL A 209 9.30 16.99 -9.56
CA VAL A 209 8.25 16.13 -8.97
C VAL A 209 7.95 14.83 -9.76
N PRO A 210 7.74 14.84 -11.10
CA PRO A 210 7.45 13.62 -11.85
C PRO A 210 8.64 12.64 -11.85
N LEU A 211 9.88 13.13 -11.82
CA LEU A 211 11.07 12.28 -11.75
C LEU A 211 11.09 11.45 -10.46
N ILE A 212 10.74 12.09 -9.33
CA ILE A 212 10.69 11.43 -8.01
C ILE A 212 9.54 10.43 -7.97
N THR A 213 8.34 10.86 -8.35
CA THR A 213 7.15 10.00 -8.31
C THR A 213 7.28 8.81 -9.25
N GLY A 214 7.88 8.99 -10.44
CA GLY A 214 8.19 7.92 -11.38
C GLY A 214 9.23 6.93 -10.83
N GLY A 215 10.30 7.43 -10.21
CA GLY A 215 11.30 6.59 -9.52
C GLY A 215 10.69 5.78 -8.37
N ALA A 216 9.90 6.43 -7.52
CA ALA A 216 9.19 5.78 -6.42
C ALA A 216 8.19 4.72 -6.93
N TYR A 217 7.46 5.01 -8.00
CA TYR A 217 6.55 4.05 -8.64
C TYR A 217 7.30 2.82 -9.17
N HIS A 218 8.45 3.02 -9.82
CA HIS A 218 9.27 1.92 -10.31
C HIS A 218 9.83 1.06 -9.15
N GLN A 219 10.30 1.71 -8.08
CA GLN A 219 10.77 1.05 -6.86
C GLN A 219 9.67 0.17 -6.25
N THR A 220 8.43 0.67 -6.14
CA THR A 220 7.25 -0.11 -5.73
C THR A 220 7.05 -1.34 -6.61
N LEU A 221 7.10 -1.16 -7.93
CA LEU A 221 6.80 -2.22 -8.88
C LEU A 221 7.83 -3.35 -8.78
N MET A 222 9.11 -3.00 -8.65
CA MET A 222 10.17 -3.98 -8.40
C MET A 222 9.95 -4.71 -7.08
N MET A 223 9.65 -3.98 -5.99
CA MET A 223 9.42 -4.58 -4.68
C MET A 223 8.27 -5.60 -4.69
N ARG A 224 7.17 -5.27 -5.37
CA ARG A 224 6.03 -6.18 -5.55
C ARG A 224 6.39 -7.46 -6.31
N ARG A 225 7.14 -7.34 -7.41
CA ARG A 225 7.56 -8.50 -8.22
C ARG A 225 8.41 -9.45 -7.39
N THR A 226 9.40 -8.92 -6.67
CA THR A 226 10.24 -9.72 -5.77
C THR A 226 9.39 -10.39 -4.68
N GLN A 227 8.49 -9.65 -4.04
CA GLN A 227 7.63 -10.20 -2.98
C GLN A 227 6.77 -11.39 -3.47
N THR A 228 6.23 -11.32 -4.69
CA THR A 228 5.49 -12.44 -5.27
C THR A 228 6.37 -13.66 -5.57
N GLN A 229 7.62 -13.45 -5.97
CA GLN A 229 8.57 -14.53 -6.21
C GLN A 229 9.00 -15.20 -4.89
N ASP A 230 9.31 -14.41 -3.87
CA ASP A 230 9.71 -14.90 -2.55
C ASP A 230 8.56 -15.67 -1.87
N SER A 231 7.32 -15.20 -2.02
CA SER A 231 6.14 -15.93 -1.54
C SER A 231 6.03 -17.33 -2.16
N ARG A 232 6.27 -17.48 -3.47
CA ARG A 232 6.21 -18.79 -4.14
C ARG A 232 7.27 -19.76 -3.63
N LEU A 233 8.50 -19.27 -3.41
CA LEU A 233 9.58 -20.08 -2.86
C LEU A 233 9.28 -20.52 -1.41
N MET A 234 8.66 -19.64 -0.62
CA MET A 234 8.19 -19.99 0.72
C MET A 234 7.03 -21.00 0.68
N ASP A 235 6.12 -20.89 -0.29
CA ASP A 235 5.02 -21.84 -0.46
C ASP A 235 5.53 -23.26 -0.73
N ASP A 236 6.63 -23.42 -1.49
CA ASP A 236 7.23 -24.74 -1.74
C ASP A 236 7.83 -25.37 -0.48
N ALA A 237 8.51 -24.57 0.36
CA ALA A 237 8.97 -25.04 1.67
C ALA A 237 7.78 -25.40 2.59
N ASN A 238 6.73 -24.57 2.57
CA ASN A 238 5.52 -24.78 3.36
C ASN A 238 4.77 -26.05 2.93
N LYS A 239 4.76 -26.42 1.64
CA LYS A 239 4.15 -27.68 1.18
C LYS A 239 4.79 -28.90 1.86
N ILE A 240 6.11 -28.94 1.92
CA ILE A 240 6.86 -30.05 2.55
C ILE A 240 6.57 -30.12 4.04
N ALA A 241 6.58 -28.97 4.72
CA ALA A 241 6.22 -28.90 6.13
C ALA A 241 4.76 -29.39 6.36
N THR A 242 3.84 -28.96 5.50
CA THR A 242 2.43 -29.35 5.57
C THR A 242 2.25 -30.85 5.37
N GLU A 243 2.92 -31.45 4.37
CA GLU A 243 2.88 -32.89 4.10
C GLU A 243 3.42 -33.72 5.27
N CYS A 244 4.52 -33.26 5.89
CA CYS A 244 5.12 -33.88 7.06
C CYS A 244 4.19 -33.80 8.29
N ILE A 245 3.60 -32.64 8.55
CA ILE A 245 2.68 -32.43 9.68
C ILE A 245 1.40 -33.24 9.51
N GLN A 246 0.84 -33.28 8.29
CA GLN A 246 -0.37 -34.05 8.00
C GLN A 246 -0.16 -35.56 8.19
N ASN A 247 1.05 -36.07 7.91
CA ASN A 247 1.38 -37.49 8.00
C ASN A 247 2.38 -37.79 9.13
N ILE A 248 2.30 -37.07 10.25
CA ILE A 248 3.31 -37.13 11.32
C ILE A 248 3.50 -38.54 11.90
N THR A 249 2.42 -39.33 12.00
CA THR A 249 2.46 -40.71 12.49
C THR A 249 3.25 -41.62 11.54
N THR A 250 3.10 -41.44 10.23
CA THR A 250 3.86 -42.18 9.22
C THR A 250 5.33 -41.80 9.23
N VAL A 251 5.64 -40.50 9.40
CA VAL A 251 7.03 -40.02 9.50
C VAL A 251 7.72 -40.59 10.73
N GLN A 252 7.03 -40.64 11.87
CA GLN A 252 7.53 -41.25 13.11
C GLN A 252 7.67 -42.77 13.00
N ALA A 253 6.70 -43.45 12.37
CA ALA A 253 6.77 -44.90 12.14
C ALA A 253 7.98 -45.30 11.26
N LEU A 254 8.39 -44.42 10.35
CA LEU A 254 9.56 -44.59 9.49
C LEU A 254 10.87 -44.03 10.11
N CYS A 255 10.82 -43.44 11.31
CA CYS A 255 11.93 -42.72 11.96
C CYS A 255 12.66 -41.75 11.00
N ALA A 256 11.89 -41.08 10.13
CA ALA A 256 12.41 -40.28 9.02
C ALA A 256 12.41 -38.75 9.32
N GLU A 257 12.25 -38.33 10.58
CA GLU A 257 12.10 -36.94 10.97
C GLU A 257 13.30 -36.09 10.53
N ARG A 258 14.52 -36.62 10.74
CA ARG A 258 15.77 -35.93 10.34
C ARG A 258 15.84 -35.71 8.84
N ARG A 259 15.32 -36.65 8.04
CA ARG A 259 15.30 -36.55 6.58
C ARG A 259 14.38 -35.41 6.15
N PHE A 260 13.16 -35.35 6.65
CA PHE A 260 12.23 -34.25 6.34
C PHE A 260 12.72 -32.90 6.85
N LEU A 261 13.38 -32.85 8.02
CA LEU A 261 13.99 -31.63 8.55
C LEU A 261 15.11 -31.13 7.62
N SER A 262 16.00 -32.02 7.16
CA SER A 262 17.06 -31.66 6.21
C SER A 262 16.49 -31.20 4.85
N LEU A 263 15.41 -31.83 4.40
CA LEU A 263 14.72 -31.45 3.17
C LEU A 263 14.13 -30.04 3.31
N TYR A 264 13.40 -29.77 4.39
CA TYR A 264 12.85 -28.43 4.66
C TYR A 264 13.96 -27.37 4.75
N ALA A 265 15.06 -27.66 5.43
CA ALA A 265 16.21 -26.75 5.51
C ALA A 265 16.82 -26.44 4.14
N ASN A 266 16.91 -27.43 3.25
CA ASN A 266 17.38 -27.24 1.88
C ASN A 266 16.46 -26.31 1.07
N TYR A 267 15.14 -26.50 1.18
CA TYR A 267 14.17 -25.63 0.52
C TYR A 267 14.17 -24.21 1.09
N LEU A 268 14.50 -24.02 2.38
CA LEU A 268 14.57 -22.71 3.02
C LEU A 268 15.89 -21.96 2.72
N ASN A 269 16.95 -22.66 2.32
CA ASN A 269 18.23 -22.03 2.00
C ASN A 269 18.14 -21.10 0.78
N VAL A 270 17.31 -21.45 -0.22
CA VAL A 270 17.07 -20.62 -1.41
C VAL A 270 16.41 -19.27 -1.07
N PRO A 271 15.24 -19.21 -0.39
CA PRO A 271 14.64 -17.95 0.00
C PRO A 271 15.50 -17.18 1.01
N PHE A 272 16.27 -17.85 1.87
CA PHE A 272 17.22 -17.18 2.76
C PHE A 272 18.32 -16.43 1.99
N ARG A 273 18.98 -17.08 1.03
CA ARG A 273 20.01 -16.44 0.19
C ARG A 273 19.42 -15.33 -0.68
N ASN A 274 18.21 -15.52 -1.20
CA ASN A 274 17.51 -14.49 -1.95
C ASN A 274 17.18 -13.29 -1.06
N ALA A 275 16.63 -13.50 0.14
CA ALA A 275 16.35 -12.44 1.09
C ALA A 275 17.60 -11.64 1.47
N MET A 276 18.75 -12.29 1.67
CA MET A 276 20.01 -11.61 1.95
C MET A 276 20.48 -10.73 0.78
N ARG A 277 20.38 -11.23 -0.46
CA ARG A 277 20.70 -10.45 -1.67
C ARG A 277 19.73 -9.28 -1.85
N GLN A 278 18.44 -9.54 -1.65
CA GLN A 278 17.40 -8.53 -1.75
C GLN A 278 17.58 -7.44 -0.69
N ALA A 279 17.96 -7.79 0.54
CA ALA A 279 18.21 -6.80 1.59
C ALA A 279 19.32 -5.79 1.19
N VAL A 280 20.40 -6.27 0.56
CA VAL A 280 21.48 -5.41 0.04
C VAL A 280 20.99 -4.57 -1.14
N ILE A 281 20.25 -5.16 -2.07
CA ILE A 281 19.70 -4.43 -3.22
C ILE A 281 18.72 -3.34 -2.76
N TYR A 282 17.83 -3.66 -1.82
CA TYR A 282 16.86 -2.72 -1.28
C TYR A 282 17.53 -1.60 -0.49
N SER A 283 18.55 -1.89 0.32
CA SER A 283 19.25 -0.84 1.07
C SER A 283 19.98 0.13 0.14
N VAL A 284 20.60 -0.36 -0.93
CA VAL A 284 21.25 0.48 -1.95
C VAL A 284 20.23 1.31 -2.73
N ILE A 285 19.14 0.71 -3.20
CA ILE A 285 18.07 1.44 -3.91
C ILE A 285 17.46 2.51 -2.99
N TYR A 286 17.19 2.17 -1.73
CA TYR A 286 16.64 3.11 -0.75
C TYR A 286 17.61 4.26 -0.47
N ALA A 287 18.90 3.97 -0.26
CA ALA A 287 19.92 4.98 -0.06
C ALA A 287 20.05 5.91 -1.28
N LEU A 288 20.02 5.36 -2.49
CA LEU A 288 20.06 6.14 -3.73
C LEU A 288 18.81 7.03 -3.87
N SER A 289 17.62 6.50 -3.63
CA SER A 289 16.37 7.27 -3.64
C SER A 289 16.41 8.43 -2.64
N GLN A 290 16.96 8.21 -1.43
CA GLN A 290 17.14 9.28 -0.44
C GLN A 290 18.20 10.30 -0.86
N ALA A 291 19.32 9.85 -1.42
CA ALA A 291 20.38 10.74 -1.92
C ALA A 291 19.86 11.70 -3.00
N VAL A 292 19.03 11.20 -3.93
CA VAL A 292 18.38 12.03 -4.96
C VAL A 292 17.56 13.16 -4.33
N ILE A 293 16.77 12.86 -3.28
CA ILE A 293 16.00 13.87 -2.52
C ILE A 293 16.90 14.99 -2.00
N TYR A 294 18.04 14.65 -1.39
CA TYR A 294 18.98 15.65 -0.87
C TYR A 294 19.68 16.45 -1.97
N ILE A 295 20.07 15.81 -3.08
CA ILE A 295 20.67 16.50 -4.23
C ILE A 295 19.70 17.52 -4.81
N MET A 296 18.41 17.19 -4.89
CA MET A 296 17.39 18.13 -5.37
C MET A 296 17.16 19.27 -4.39
N TYR A 297 17.22 19.04 -3.08
CA TYR A 297 17.20 20.15 -2.12
C TYR A 297 18.39 21.08 -2.29
N ALA A 298 19.60 20.52 -2.48
CA ALA A 298 20.78 21.33 -2.76
C ALA A 298 20.63 22.15 -4.05
N GLY A 299 20.11 21.53 -5.12
CA GLY A 299 19.83 22.21 -6.39
C GLY A 299 18.77 23.31 -6.26
N ALA A 300 17.67 23.04 -5.56
CA ALA A 300 16.60 24.01 -5.29
C ALA A 300 17.12 25.22 -4.51
N PHE A 301 17.93 25.00 -3.48
CA PHE A 301 18.56 26.08 -2.72
C PHE A 301 19.59 26.85 -3.54
N ARG A 302 20.42 26.16 -4.35
CA ARG A 302 21.42 26.83 -5.18
C ARG A 302 20.77 27.75 -6.21
N PHE A 303 19.70 27.27 -6.85
CA PHE A 303 18.94 28.07 -7.81
C PHE A 303 18.11 29.17 -7.11
N GLY A 304 17.52 28.87 -5.95
CA GLY A 304 16.84 29.87 -5.12
C GLY A 304 17.76 31.01 -4.69
N ALA A 305 18.99 30.70 -4.27
CA ALA A 305 20.01 31.69 -3.92
C ALA A 305 20.40 32.58 -5.12
N TYR A 306 20.51 31.99 -6.32
CA TYR A 306 20.76 32.74 -7.55
C TYR A 306 19.61 33.71 -7.89
N LEU A 307 18.35 33.32 -7.67
CA LEU A 307 17.20 34.23 -7.86
C LEU A 307 17.14 35.36 -6.82
N ILE A 308 17.60 35.11 -5.60
CA ILE A 308 17.73 36.15 -4.57
C ILE A 308 18.82 37.15 -4.97
N GLU A 309 19.94 36.69 -5.53
CA GLU A 309 21.04 37.55 -5.98
C GLU A 309 20.61 38.49 -7.13
N ILE A 310 19.73 38.03 -8.02
CA ILE A 310 19.13 38.85 -9.09
C ILE A 310 18.09 39.85 -8.55
N GLY A 311 17.60 39.67 -7.32
CA GLY A 311 16.56 40.50 -6.71
C GLY A 311 15.13 40.14 -7.14
N ASP A 312 14.95 39.00 -7.82
CA ASP A 312 13.64 38.55 -8.30
C ASP A 312 12.77 37.94 -7.19
N MET A 313 13.38 37.45 -6.10
CA MET A 313 12.67 36.74 -5.02
C MET A 313 13.24 37.08 -3.64
N THR A 314 12.38 37.06 -2.62
CA THR A 314 12.80 37.17 -1.23
C THR A 314 13.27 35.81 -0.69
N PRO A 315 14.16 35.77 0.31
CA PRO A 315 14.55 34.52 0.97
C PRO A 315 13.35 33.75 1.54
N SER A 316 12.36 34.47 2.05
CA SER A 316 11.12 33.93 2.59
C SER A 316 10.33 33.12 1.56
N ASP A 317 10.24 33.61 0.32
CA ASP A 317 9.55 32.92 -0.77
C ASP A 317 10.25 31.62 -1.18
N VAL A 318 11.57 31.58 -1.11
CA VAL A 318 12.35 30.35 -1.35
C VAL A 318 12.05 29.30 -0.29
N TYR A 319 11.96 29.68 1.00
CA TYR A 319 11.58 28.76 2.07
C TYR A 319 10.13 28.26 1.96
N ARG A 320 9.19 29.12 1.53
CA ARG A 320 7.80 28.71 1.24
C ARG A 320 7.76 27.64 0.15
N LEU A 321 8.41 27.92 -0.97
CA LEU A 321 8.44 27.04 -2.14
C LEU A 321 9.15 25.72 -1.85
N GLN A 322 10.20 25.76 -1.03
CA GLN A 322 10.83 24.54 -0.55
C GLN A 322 9.87 23.72 0.33
N GLY A 323 9.20 24.34 1.30
CA GLY A 323 8.20 23.68 2.15
C GLY A 323 7.13 22.96 1.33
N VAL A 324 6.62 23.65 0.31
CA VAL A 324 5.65 23.12 -0.67
C VAL A 324 6.21 21.92 -1.45
N LEU A 325 7.47 21.97 -1.91
CA LEU A 325 8.12 20.82 -2.56
C LEU A 325 8.19 19.60 -1.63
N ARG A 326 8.58 19.79 -0.35
CA ARG A 326 8.66 18.67 0.62
C ARG A 326 7.30 18.00 0.79
N ILE A 327 6.24 18.82 0.84
CA ILE A 327 4.86 18.35 0.96
C ILE A 327 4.43 17.56 -0.28
N SER A 328 4.75 18.03 -1.49
CA SER A 328 4.46 17.31 -2.73
C SER A 328 5.18 15.95 -2.81
N ILE A 329 6.41 15.86 -2.30
CA ILE A 329 7.16 14.60 -2.20
C ILE A 329 6.50 13.65 -1.20
N LEU A 330 6.09 14.14 -0.02
CA LEU A 330 5.38 13.35 0.99
C LEU A 330 4.04 12.83 0.46
N CYS A 331 3.30 13.67 -0.26
CA CYS A 331 2.06 13.30 -0.94
C CYS A 331 2.29 12.20 -1.99
N GLY A 332 3.40 12.26 -2.73
CA GLY A 332 3.84 11.20 -3.64
C GLY A 332 4.12 9.87 -2.93
N GLN A 333 4.65 9.90 -1.70
CA GLN A 333 4.84 8.69 -0.88
C GLN A 333 3.53 8.11 -0.35
N CYS A 334 2.54 8.94 -0.03
CA CYS A 334 1.18 8.45 0.22
C CYS A 334 0.62 7.75 -1.03
N GLY A 335 0.84 8.32 -2.22
CA GLY A 335 0.56 7.67 -3.50
C GLY A 335 1.28 6.33 -3.69
N HIS A 336 2.51 6.19 -3.19
CA HIS A 336 3.27 4.93 -3.15
C HIS A 336 2.64 3.91 -2.18
N ILE A 337 2.18 4.32 -0.99
CA ILE A 337 1.45 3.43 -0.08
C ILE A 337 0.13 2.98 -0.72
N ILE A 338 -0.55 3.88 -1.44
CA ILE A 338 -1.78 3.61 -2.20
C ILE A 338 -1.54 2.62 -3.35
N CYS A 339 -0.52 2.92 -4.16
CA CYS A 339 0.40 2.05 -4.90
C CYS A 339 0.44 0.60 -4.46
N VAL A 340 1.04 0.42 -3.27
CA VAL A 340 1.64 -0.81 -2.77
C VAL A 340 0.65 -1.69 -2.03
N CYS A 341 -0.32 -1.15 -1.28
CA CYS A 341 -1.10 -2.06 -0.45
C CYS A 341 -2.04 -2.93 -1.29
N PRO A 342 -1.93 -4.26 -1.14
CA PRO A 342 -2.75 -5.21 -1.87
C PRO A 342 -4.23 -4.97 -1.63
N GLY A 343 -4.68 -4.45 -0.48
CA GLY A 343 -6.10 -4.25 -0.16
C GLY A 343 -6.94 -3.45 -1.17
N LEU A 344 -6.39 -2.45 -1.89
CA LEU A 344 -7.12 -1.77 -2.97
C LEU A 344 -7.14 -2.59 -4.27
N GLN A 345 -6.10 -3.37 -4.53
CA GLN A 345 -5.98 -4.24 -5.70
C GLN A 345 -6.66 -5.61 -5.48
N GLN A 346 -6.82 -6.02 -4.21
CA GLN A 346 -7.65 -7.10 -3.66
C GLN A 346 -9.05 -6.61 -3.31
N SER A 347 -9.35 -5.32 -3.41
CA SER A 347 -10.72 -4.76 -3.37
C SER A 347 -11.22 -4.49 -4.78
N GLN A 348 -10.36 -4.04 -5.69
CA GLN A 348 -10.63 -4.02 -7.13
C GLN A 348 -10.55 -5.43 -7.74
N GLY A 349 -9.69 -6.31 -7.24
CA GLY A 349 -9.75 -7.76 -7.41
C GLY A 349 -10.57 -8.46 -6.32
N GLY A 350 -11.14 -7.68 -5.40
CA GLY A 350 -12.06 -8.13 -4.37
C GLY A 350 -13.38 -8.35 -5.04
N ARG A 351 -13.66 -9.62 -5.28
CA ARG A 351 -14.80 -10.06 -6.07
C ARG A 351 -16.06 -9.37 -5.56
N ALA A 352 -16.74 -8.65 -6.47
CA ALA A 352 -18.17 -8.42 -6.31
C ALA A 352 -18.78 -9.78 -5.97
N PRO A 353 -19.62 -9.89 -4.94
CA PRO A 353 -20.43 -11.09 -4.85
C PRO A 353 -21.29 -11.10 -6.13
N ASP A 354 -21.38 -12.23 -6.83
CA ASP A 354 -22.33 -12.51 -7.94
C ASP A 354 -23.81 -12.41 -7.50
N VAL A 355 -24.00 -11.80 -6.33
CA VAL A 355 -25.18 -11.64 -5.52
C VAL A 355 -25.61 -10.16 -5.54
N LEU A 356 -24.81 -9.24 -6.12
CA LEU A 356 -25.30 -7.90 -6.46
C LEU A 356 -26.27 -8.02 -7.65
N PRO A 357 -27.42 -7.32 -7.62
CA PRO A 357 -28.53 -7.59 -8.51
C PRO A 357 -28.11 -7.53 -9.98
N HIS A 358 -28.39 -8.62 -10.70
CA HIS A 358 -28.50 -8.57 -12.15
C HIS A 358 -29.56 -7.51 -12.48
N ARG A 359 -29.14 -6.45 -13.17
CA ARG A 359 -30.08 -5.63 -13.92
C ARG A 359 -30.72 -6.55 -14.96
N SER A 360 -32.02 -6.73 -14.83
CA SER A 360 -32.92 -7.02 -15.96
C SER A 360 -32.72 -5.98 -17.05
#